data_AF-Q6MRS7-F1
#
_entry.id   AF-Q6MRS7-F1
#
_cell.length_a   1.000
_cell.length_b   1.000
_cell.length_c   1.000
_cell.angle_alpha   90.00
_cell.angle_beta   90.00
_cell.angle_gamma   90.00
#
_symmetry.space_group_name_H-M   'P 1'
#
loop_
_entity.id
_entity.type
_entity.pdbx_description
1 polymer ?
#
loop_
_entity_poly.entity_id
_entity_poly.type
_entity_poly.pdbx_seq_one_letter_code
_entity_poly.pdbx_strand_id
1 'polypeptide(L)'
;MLIMNNQFRIKNKKLNLVAIIIGSFACFLFLVSLIGFLFTSFYSIDLKLAIFFEKGFKYEIVRYWSVFYDILGTTELVVFMLFNIMVLIESWFLFKIKKQNNNFWKKNKWLLKLVYILVYFGFVIIKCITTYFKFNADNGFGNSGDAIYLLSNKYRNVGLIISLIIHCIGLFIGFYVINYKFKNDPSYLVDKYWIQASKILFIVFVSYTIIVLLKGMTSRPYYYNIIYGDLLEQLRLDNHNDWVDYYLNQSTFKYGFNIGDNKYANNIPGEWPWYKINESLFKPDKNSVQYKHWFDWAFPSGHVAATLIIGCTFFYFLTNNQKLTLIKIILLSLYFLHLISMSFAIVVNRGHWISDITFTYLWLLPLIFITHFISLKLIVKWENKKKL
;
A
#
# COMPACT_ATOMS: atom_id res chain seq x y z
N MET A 1 4.19 -50.34 0.56
CA MET A 1 5.63 -50.02 0.55
C MET A 1 6.11 -49.74 -0.89
N LEU A 2 5.49 -48.79 -1.61
CA LEU A 2 5.88 -48.43 -3.00
C LEU A 2 5.35 -47.06 -3.48
N ILE A 3 5.07 -46.12 -2.57
CA ILE A 3 4.61 -44.74 -2.90
C ILE A 3 5.59 -43.65 -2.36
N MET A 4 6.64 -44.04 -1.64
CA MET A 4 7.44 -43.12 -0.81
C MET A 4 8.80 -42.67 -1.40
N ASN A 5 8.99 -42.69 -2.72
CA ASN A 5 10.28 -42.26 -3.31
C ASN A 5 10.27 -40.92 -4.08
N ASN A 6 9.16 -40.17 -4.12
CA ASN A 6 9.09 -38.92 -4.89
C ASN A 6 9.28 -37.61 -4.09
N GLN A 7 9.49 -37.66 -2.76
CA GLN A 7 9.61 -36.44 -1.96
C GLN A 7 11.05 -35.97 -1.67
N PHE A 8 12.08 -36.72 -2.10
CA PHE A 8 13.50 -36.39 -1.86
C PHE A 8 14.36 -36.25 -3.12
N ARG A 9 13.75 -35.92 -4.27
CA ARG A 9 14.50 -35.39 -5.43
C ARG A 9 14.48 -33.86 -5.41
N ILE A 10 15.35 -33.27 -4.58
CA ILE A 10 15.98 -31.97 -4.91
C ILE A 10 17.11 -32.27 -5.92
N LYS A 11 16.77 -32.88 -7.05
CA LYS A 11 17.67 -33.06 -8.18
C LYS A 11 16.89 -32.69 -9.43
N ASN A 12 17.29 -31.56 -10.02
CA ASN A 12 16.84 -31.04 -11.32
C ASN A 12 15.36 -30.65 -11.43
N LYS A 13 14.85 -29.77 -10.54
CA LYS A 13 13.82 -28.83 -11.02
C LYS A 13 14.55 -27.79 -11.86
N LYS A 14 14.43 -27.88 -13.20
CA LYS A 14 14.74 -26.75 -14.10
C LYS A 14 14.20 -25.50 -13.42
N LEU A 15 15.05 -24.49 -13.16
CA LEU A 15 14.56 -23.23 -12.61
C LEU A 15 13.39 -22.80 -13.49
N ASN A 16 12.22 -22.64 -12.88
CA ASN A 16 11.04 -22.24 -13.61
C ASN A 16 11.37 -20.86 -14.22
N LEU A 17 11.37 -20.73 -15.55
CA LEU A 17 11.64 -19.49 -16.28
C LEU A 17 10.90 -18.30 -15.67
N VAL A 18 9.73 -18.55 -15.11
CA VAL A 18 8.91 -17.52 -14.48
C VAL A 18 9.38 -17.11 -13.08
N ALA A 19 9.93 -18.04 -12.29
CA ALA A 19 10.63 -17.67 -11.06
C ALA A 19 11.89 -16.86 -11.36
N ILE A 20 12.56 -17.14 -12.49
CA ILE A 20 13.65 -16.32 -13.01
C ILE A 20 13.11 -14.93 -13.38
N ILE A 21 12.06 -14.82 -14.19
CA ILE A 21 11.50 -13.52 -14.60
C ILE A 21 11.11 -12.66 -13.39
N ILE A 22 10.40 -13.24 -12.43
CA ILE A 22 9.93 -12.49 -11.25
C ILE A 22 11.09 -12.15 -10.30
N GLY A 23 12.05 -13.07 -10.13
CA GLY A 23 13.28 -12.82 -9.38
C GLY A 23 14.13 -11.73 -10.03
N SER A 24 14.31 -11.77 -11.35
CA SER A 24 14.99 -10.74 -12.13
C SER A 24 14.26 -9.41 -12.04
N PHE A 25 12.93 -9.41 -12.02
CA PHE A 25 12.15 -8.20 -11.85
C PHE A 25 12.33 -7.57 -10.45
N ALA A 26 12.20 -8.37 -9.39
CA ALA A 26 12.45 -7.89 -8.04
C ALA A 26 13.90 -7.40 -7.87
N CYS A 27 14.87 -8.08 -8.50
CA CYS A 27 16.26 -7.66 -8.54
C CYS A 27 16.43 -6.32 -9.28
N PHE A 28 15.81 -6.17 -10.45
CA PHE A 28 15.82 -4.92 -11.20
C PHE A 28 15.24 -3.77 -10.39
N LEU A 29 14.06 -3.96 -9.78
CA LEU A 29 13.43 -2.96 -8.93
C LEU A 29 14.31 -2.58 -7.74
N PHE A 30 14.95 -3.57 -7.11
CA PHE A 30 15.90 -3.35 -6.02
C PHE A 30 17.12 -2.55 -6.48
N LEU A 31 17.72 -2.90 -7.62
CA LEU A 31 18.91 -2.22 -8.15
C LEU A 31 18.61 -0.78 -8.58
N VAL A 32 17.51 -0.55 -9.29
CA VAL A 32 17.07 0.81 -9.65
C VAL A 32 16.79 1.62 -8.40
N SER A 33 16.15 1.02 -7.40
CA SER A 33 15.89 1.68 -6.12
C SER A 33 17.19 1.96 -5.36
N LEU A 34 18.19 1.08 -5.41
CA LEU A 34 19.50 1.29 -4.79
C LEU A 34 20.21 2.49 -5.41
N ILE A 35 20.29 2.51 -6.73
CA ILE A 35 20.91 3.62 -7.47
C ILE A 35 20.15 4.92 -7.18
N GLY A 36 18.82 4.91 -7.31
CA GLY A 36 17.98 6.07 -7.02
C GLY A 36 18.13 6.56 -5.59
N PHE A 37 18.18 5.67 -4.61
CA PHE A 37 18.34 6.01 -3.20
C PHE A 37 19.72 6.62 -2.90
N LEU A 38 20.80 6.09 -3.51
CA LEU A 38 22.14 6.67 -3.38
C LEU A 38 22.19 8.11 -3.90
N PHE A 39 21.58 8.39 -5.05
CA PHE A 39 21.52 9.75 -5.59
C PHE A 39 20.63 10.68 -4.75
N THR A 40 19.43 10.22 -4.39
CA THR A 40 18.46 11.00 -3.61
C THR A 40 18.81 11.13 -2.13
N SER A 41 19.87 10.47 -1.66
CA SER A 41 20.43 10.73 -0.34
C SER A 41 21.08 12.12 -0.25
N PHE A 42 21.49 12.70 -1.37
CA PHE A 42 21.83 14.12 -1.42
C PHE A 42 20.54 14.94 -1.55
N TYR A 43 20.20 15.72 -0.52
CA TYR A 43 18.96 16.50 -0.46
C TYR A 43 18.76 17.39 -1.69
N SER A 44 19.83 18.03 -2.16
CA SER A 44 19.81 18.88 -3.36
C SER A 44 19.41 18.14 -4.64
N ILE A 45 19.75 16.85 -4.77
CA ILE A 45 19.35 16.02 -5.91
C ILE A 45 17.88 15.61 -5.76
N ASP A 46 17.47 15.17 -4.58
CA ASP A 46 16.08 14.77 -4.30
C ASP A 46 15.11 15.94 -4.53
N LEU A 47 15.49 17.15 -4.08
CA LEU A 47 14.75 18.39 -4.32
C LEU A 47 14.67 18.74 -5.81
N LYS A 48 15.78 18.65 -6.56
CA LYS A 48 15.76 18.88 -8.02
C LYS A 48 14.82 17.93 -8.74
N LEU A 49 14.76 16.67 -8.31
CA LEU A 49 13.85 15.70 -8.87
C LEU A 49 12.40 16.01 -8.48
N ALA A 50 12.12 16.41 -7.24
CA ALA A 50 10.79 16.85 -6.82
C ALA A 50 10.28 18.03 -7.68
N ILE A 51 11.12 19.06 -7.88
CA ILE A 51 10.86 20.20 -8.78
C ILE A 51 10.66 19.76 -10.24
N PHE A 52 11.37 18.72 -10.69
CA PHE A 52 11.19 18.19 -12.04
C PHE A 52 9.84 17.47 -12.19
N PHE A 53 9.49 16.57 -11.27
CA PHE A 53 8.29 15.76 -11.36
C PHE A 53 7.00 16.57 -11.12
N GLU A 54 7.02 17.56 -10.22
CA GLU A 54 5.83 18.39 -9.97
C GLU A 54 5.34 19.15 -11.22
N LYS A 55 6.23 19.42 -12.18
CA LYS A 55 5.85 20.03 -13.47
C LYS A 55 4.81 19.21 -14.23
N GLY A 56 4.72 17.89 -13.98
CA GLY A 56 3.67 17.04 -14.52
C GLY A 56 2.28 17.41 -13.97
N PHE A 57 2.20 17.90 -12.74
CA PHE A 57 0.94 18.17 -12.04
C PHE A 57 0.17 19.38 -12.61
N LYS A 58 0.77 20.13 -13.54
CA LYS A 58 0.07 21.18 -14.30
C LYS A 58 -0.94 20.62 -15.30
N TYR A 59 -0.79 19.37 -15.72
CA TYR A 59 -1.65 18.76 -16.74
C TYR A 59 -2.90 18.12 -16.10
N GLU A 60 -4.07 18.41 -16.65
CA GLU A 60 -5.38 17.97 -16.11
C GLU A 60 -5.47 16.46 -15.90
N ILE A 61 -5.07 15.66 -16.89
CA ILE A 61 -5.10 14.19 -16.81
C ILE A 61 -4.18 13.68 -15.70
N VAL A 62 -3.02 14.32 -15.53
CA VAL A 62 -2.04 13.96 -14.50
C VAL A 62 -2.57 14.27 -13.11
N ARG A 63 -3.35 15.34 -12.94
CA ARG A 63 -4.04 15.66 -11.67
C ARG A 63 -5.01 14.56 -11.28
N TYR A 64 -5.91 14.15 -12.18
CA TYR A 64 -6.83 13.04 -11.91
C TYR A 64 -6.10 11.74 -11.59
N TRP A 65 -5.10 11.39 -12.39
CA TRP A 65 -4.31 10.18 -12.21
C TRP A 65 -3.59 10.16 -10.86
N SER A 66 -2.86 11.22 -10.53
CA SER A 66 -2.03 11.25 -9.33
C SER A 66 -2.85 11.35 -8.03
N VAL A 67 -3.91 12.16 -8.02
CA VAL A 67 -4.85 12.24 -6.89
C VAL A 67 -5.58 10.91 -6.70
N PHE A 68 -6.00 10.25 -7.78
CA PHE A 68 -6.60 8.92 -7.69
C PHE A 68 -5.66 7.90 -7.03
N TYR A 69 -4.39 7.86 -7.46
CA TYR A 69 -3.41 6.91 -6.92
C TYR A 69 -3.08 7.18 -5.45
N ASP A 70 -2.98 8.45 -5.05
CA ASP A 70 -2.78 8.83 -3.65
C ASP A 70 -3.95 8.31 -2.78
N ILE A 71 -5.19 8.57 -3.19
CA ILE A 71 -6.39 8.06 -2.50
C ILE A 71 -6.42 6.53 -2.49
N LEU A 72 -6.14 5.89 -3.64
CA LEU A 72 -6.16 4.44 -3.76
C LEU A 72 -5.14 3.79 -2.83
N GLY A 73 -3.90 4.27 -2.80
CA GLY A 73 -2.82 3.68 -2.01
C GLY A 73 -3.04 3.75 -0.50
N THR A 74 -3.85 4.71 -0.01
CA THR A 74 -4.24 4.74 1.41
C THR A 74 -5.21 3.62 1.81
N THR A 75 -5.90 2.99 0.86
CA THR A 75 -7.05 2.14 1.16
C THR A 75 -7.05 0.76 0.50
N GLU A 76 -6.28 0.56 -0.57
CA GLU A 76 -6.27 -0.68 -1.35
C GLU A 76 -5.78 -1.90 -0.55
N LEU A 77 -4.82 -1.72 0.36
CA LEU A 77 -4.25 -2.83 1.13
C LEU A 77 -5.32 -3.55 1.97
N VAL A 78 -6.32 -2.82 2.47
CA VAL A 78 -7.40 -3.39 3.27
C VAL A 78 -8.18 -4.45 2.49
N VAL A 79 -8.44 -4.24 1.19
CA VAL A 79 -9.14 -5.21 0.34
C VAL A 79 -8.34 -6.51 0.24
N PHE A 80 -7.03 -6.41 0.04
CA PHE A 80 -6.17 -7.58 -0.04
C PHE A 80 -5.95 -8.24 1.31
N MET A 81 -5.92 -7.50 2.41
CA MET A 81 -5.94 -8.09 3.76
C MET A 81 -7.21 -8.92 3.97
N LEU A 82 -8.38 -8.42 3.55
CA LEU A 82 -9.64 -9.17 3.62
C LEU A 82 -9.61 -10.44 2.77
N PHE A 83 -9.00 -10.42 1.58
CA PHE A 83 -8.77 -11.65 0.79
C PHE A 83 -7.96 -12.69 1.57
N ASN A 84 -6.85 -12.27 2.16
CA ASN A 84 -5.98 -13.16 2.92
C ASN A 84 -6.70 -13.71 4.17
N ILE A 85 -7.48 -12.88 4.87
CA ILE A 85 -8.29 -13.30 6.01
C ILE A 85 -9.35 -14.31 5.56
N MET A 86 -10.06 -14.07 4.45
CA MET A 86 -11.06 -15.02 3.94
C MET A 86 -10.45 -16.35 3.51
N VAL A 87 -9.26 -16.35 2.91
CA VAL A 87 -8.51 -17.58 2.62
C VAL A 87 -8.21 -18.38 3.89
N LEU A 88 -7.86 -17.71 5.00
CA LEU A 88 -7.63 -18.37 6.30
C LEU A 88 -8.93 -18.92 6.90
N ILE A 89 -10.01 -18.14 6.88
CA ILE A 89 -11.33 -18.55 7.38
C ILE A 89 -11.83 -19.78 6.59
N GLU A 90 -11.75 -19.75 5.26
CA GLU A 90 -12.21 -20.84 4.41
C GLU A 90 -11.35 -22.10 4.60
N SER A 91 -10.02 -21.95 4.69
CA SER A 91 -9.11 -23.05 5.01
C SER A 91 -9.44 -23.69 6.36
N TRP A 92 -9.72 -22.88 7.37
CA TRP A 92 -10.12 -23.36 8.70
C TRP A 92 -11.46 -24.11 8.66
N PHE A 93 -12.45 -23.57 7.96
CA PHE A 93 -13.76 -24.19 7.82
C PHE A 93 -13.67 -25.55 7.12
N LEU A 94 -12.91 -25.64 6.03
CA LEU A 94 -12.65 -26.89 5.32
C LEU A 94 -11.89 -27.91 6.17
N PHE A 95 -10.90 -27.46 6.93
CA PHE A 95 -10.18 -28.32 7.87
C PHE A 95 -11.13 -28.93 8.91
N LYS A 96 -12.04 -28.11 9.48
CA LYS A 96 -13.05 -28.59 10.42
C LYS A 96 -14.00 -29.60 9.78
N ILE A 97 -14.50 -29.35 8.57
CA ILE A 97 -15.37 -30.29 7.85
C ILE A 97 -14.69 -31.66 7.65
N LYS A 98 -13.41 -31.69 7.29
CA LYS A 98 -12.69 -32.94 6.98
C LYS A 98 -12.31 -33.79 8.21
N LYS A 99 -12.29 -33.23 9.43
CA LYS A 99 -11.75 -33.91 10.62
C LYS A 99 -12.66 -34.99 11.22
N GLN A 100 -13.99 -34.91 11.06
CA GLN A 100 -14.94 -35.84 11.68
C GLN A 100 -16.16 -36.09 10.77
N ASN A 101 -16.62 -37.34 10.70
CA ASN A 101 -17.90 -37.67 10.06
C ASN A 101 -19.06 -37.08 10.89
N ASN A 102 -19.91 -36.30 10.23
CA ASN A 102 -21.13 -35.69 10.79
C ASN A 102 -20.93 -34.59 11.86
N ASN A 103 -19.96 -33.68 11.65
CA ASN A 103 -19.74 -32.54 12.55
C ASN A 103 -20.67 -31.33 12.28
N PHE A 104 -20.79 -30.45 13.29
CA PHE A 104 -21.55 -29.19 13.24
C PHE A 104 -21.27 -28.35 11.98
N TRP A 105 -20.00 -28.26 11.57
CA TRP A 105 -19.55 -27.46 10.43
C TRP A 105 -20.04 -28.01 9.08
N LYS A 106 -20.14 -29.34 8.95
CA LYS A 106 -20.68 -30.00 7.76
C LYS A 106 -22.19 -29.78 7.63
N LYS A 107 -22.92 -29.71 8.76
CA LYS A 107 -24.36 -29.39 8.79
C LYS A 107 -24.63 -27.90 8.54
N ASN A 108 -23.79 -27.03 9.09
CA ASN A 108 -23.98 -25.57 9.04
C ASN A 108 -23.07 -24.87 8.03
N LYS A 109 -22.94 -25.41 6.80
CA LYS A 109 -22.12 -24.79 5.73
C LYS A 109 -22.57 -23.38 5.34
N TRP A 110 -23.83 -23.04 5.62
CA TRP A 110 -24.38 -21.71 5.41
C TRP A 110 -23.66 -20.63 6.24
N LEU A 111 -23.06 -20.99 7.38
CA LEU A 111 -22.29 -20.05 8.22
C LEU A 111 -21.11 -19.42 7.47
N LEU A 112 -20.40 -20.19 6.64
CA LEU A 112 -19.30 -19.64 5.83
C LEU A 112 -19.84 -18.58 4.85
N LYS A 113 -20.98 -18.84 4.20
CA LYS A 113 -21.64 -17.87 3.31
C LYS A 113 -22.09 -16.63 4.08
N LEU A 114 -22.64 -16.81 5.28
CA LEU A 114 -23.01 -15.69 6.14
C LEU A 114 -21.79 -14.82 6.47
N VAL A 115 -20.63 -15.41 6.80
CA VAL A 115 -19.39 -14.65 7.05
C VAL A 115 -18.98 -13.84 5.82
N TYR A 116 -18.99 -14.43 4.62
CA TYR A 116 -18.72 -13.71 3.36
C TYR A 116 -19.65 -12.50 3.18
N ILE A 117 -20.95 -12.70 3.39
CA ILE A 117 -21.98 -11.65 3.27
C ILE A 117 -21.74 -10.54 4.30
N LEU A 118 -21.57 -10.89 5.58
CA LEU A 118 -21.39 -9.91 6.65
C LEU A 118 -20.11 -9.09 6.46
N VAL A 119 -18.99 -9.72 6.09
CA VAL A 119 -17.73 -9.01 5.85
C VAL A 119 -17.86 -8.08 4.64
N TYR A 120 -18.49 -8.53 3.55
CA TYR A 120 -18.71 -7.70 2.36
C TYR A 120 -19.61 -6.50 2.66
N PHE A 121 -20.80 -6.71 3.23
CA PHE A 121 -21.72 -5.62 3.55
C PHE A 121 -21.14 -4.67 4.61
N GLY A 122 -20.46 -5.20 5.63
CA GLY A 122 -19.75 -4.39 6.61
C GLY A 122 -18.70 -3.49 5.96
N PHE A 123 -17.89 -4.05 5.04
CA PHE A 123 -16.92 -3.26 4.29
C PHE A 123 -17.58 -2.19 3.41
N VAL A 124 -18.62 -2.55 2.65
CA VAL A 124 -19.35 -1.60 1.77
C VAL A 124 -19.94 -0.46 2.60
N ILE A 125 -20.62 -0.76 3.71
CA ILE A 125 -21.20 0.27 4.59
C ILE A 125 -20.10 1.19 5.12
N ILE A 126 -19.03 0.65 5.70
CA ILE A 126 -17.91 1.45 6.22
C ILE A 126 -17.30 2.30 5.10
N LYS A 127 -17.07 1.74 3.90
CA LYS A 127 -16.50 2.48 2.79
C LYS A 127 -17.43 3.59 2.28
N CYS A 128 -18.72 3.33 2.11
CA CYS A 128 -19.68 4.36 1.73
C CYS A 128 -19.72 5.50 2.77
N ILE A 129 -19.77 5.17 4.07
CA ILE A 129 -19.77 6.16 5.15
C ILE A 129 -18.48 7.00 5.13
N THR A 130 -17.31 6.34 5.11
CA THR A 130 -16.01 7.05 5.08
C THR A 130 -15.83 7.90 3.83
N THR A 131 -16.27 7.43 2.66
CA THR A 131 -16.26 8.19 1.42
C THR A 131 -17.20 9.39 1.50
N TYR A 132 -18.42 9.22 2.01
CA TYR A 132 -19.37 10.32 2.21
C TYR A 132 -18.80 11.42 3.10
N PHE A 133 -18.19 11.05 4.24
CA PHE A 133 -17.56 12.03 5.13
C PHE A 133 -16.35 12.71 4.48
N LYS A 134 -15.49 11.97 3.76
CA LYS A 134 -14.34 12.57 3.04
C LYS A 134 -14.75 13.46 1.87
N PHE A 135 -15.85 13.13 1.19
CA PHE A 135 -16.38 13.91 0.06
C PHE A 135 -16.83 15.30 0.54
N ASN A 136 -17.47 15.35 1.71
CA ASN A 136 -17.98 16.58 2.32
C ASN A 136 -17.00 17.22 3.32
N ALA A 137 -15.82 16.64 3.52
CA ALA A 137 -14.83 17.18 4.45
C ALA A 137 -14.16 18.40 3.84
N ASP A 138 -14.19 19.50 4.59
CA ASP A 138 -13.21 20.56 4.40
C ASP A 138 -11.83 20.03 4.79
N ASN A 139 -10.83 20.35 3.97
CA ASN A 139 -9.43 20.06 4.25
C ASN A 139 -8.57 21.31 4.16
N GLY A 140 -9.12 22.51 4.34
CA GLY A 140 -8.38 23.77 4.48
C GLY A 140 -8.82 24.88 3.55
N PHE A 141 -9.53 24.58 2.44
CA PHE A 141 -9.99 25.56 1.45
C PHE A 141 -11.52 25.56 1.29
N GLY A 142 -12.25 25.09 2.31
CA GLY A 142 -13.70 25.00 2.30
C GLY A 142 -14.21 23.88 1.37
N ASN A 143 -15.45 24.02 0.90
CA ASN A 143 -16.14 22.96 0.16
C ASN A 143 -15.70 22.85 -1.32
N SER A 144 -15.09 23.89 -1.89
CA SER A 144 -14.75 23.96 -3.32
C SER A 144 -13.29 23.64 -3.63
N GLY A 145 -12.36 23.89 -2.69
CA GLY A 145 -10.93 23.69 -2.84
C GLY A 145 -10.35 22.57 -1.96
N ASP A 146 -9.21 22.04 -2.39
CA ASP A 146 -8.42 21.03 -1.70
C ASP A 146 -7.06 21.60 -1.29
N ALA A 147 -6.78 21.71 0.02
CA ALA A 147 -5.57 22.35 0.52
C ALA A 147 -4.31 21.46 0.52
N ILE A 148 -4.45 20.15 0.27
CA ILE A 148 -3.32 19.23 0.13
C ILE A 148 -2.83 19.24 -1.31
N TYR A 149 -3.75 19.18 -2.27
CA TYR A 149 -3.40 19.18 -3.69
C TYR A 149 -3.28 20.59 -4.28
N LEU A 150 -3.85 21.60 -3.63
CA LEU A 150 -3.99 22.98 -4.12
C LEU A 150 -4.75 23.04 -5.44
N LEU A 151 -5.90 22.37 -5.47
CA LEU A 151 -6.76 22.22 -6.63
C LEU A 151 -8.23 22.24 -6.21
N SER A 152 -9.16 22.30 -7.18
CA SER A 152 -10.58 22.09 -6.88
C SER A 152 -10.83 20.69 -6.30
N ASN A 153 -11.77 20.57 -5.37
CA ASN A 153 -12.18 19.29 -4.76
C ASN A 153 -12.68 18.25 -5.78
N LYS A 154 -12.99 18.65 -7.03
CA LYS A 154 -13.41 17.73 -8.09
C LYS A 154 -12.44 16.55 -8.29
N TYR A 155 -11.12 16.78 -8.22
CA TYR A 155 -10.14 15.71 -8.46
C TYR A 155 -10.16 14.68 -7.33
N ARG A 156 -10.18 15.15 -6.07
CA ARG A 156 -10.32 14.29 -4.89
C ARG A 156 -11.62 13.50 -4.94
N ASN A 157 -12.73 14.18 -5.21
CA ASN A 157 -14.07 13.60 -5.23
C ASN A 157 -14.21 12.51 -6.30
N VAL A 158 -13.69 12.75 -7.50
CA VAL A 158 -13.63 11.74 -8.57
C VAL A 158 -12.76 10.56 -8.13
N GLY A 159 -11.58 10.80 -7.55
CA GLY A 159 -10.71 9.75 -7.02
C GLY A 159 -11.38 8.90 -5.94
N LEU A 160 -12.11 9.52 -5.01
CA LEU A 160 -12.89 8.84 -3.96
C LEU A 160 -14.00 7.95 -4.54
N ILE A 161 -14.76 8.43 -5.52
CA ILE A 161 -15.84 7.66 -6.18
C ILE A 161 -15.25 6.46 -6.93
N ILE A 162 -14.22 6.67 -7.75
CA ILE A 162 -13.59 5.60 -8.52
C ILE A 162 -12.98 4.56 -7.57
N SER A 163 -12.30 5.00 -6.51
CA SER A 163 -11.73 4.13 -5.48
C SER A 163 -12.81 3.29 -4.78
N LEU A 164 -13.96 3.88 -4.43
CA LEU A 164 -15.10 3.16 -3.84
C LEU A 164 -15.58 2.04 -4.78
N ILE A 165 -15.81 2.37 -6.07
CA ILE A 165 -16.29 1.41 -7.07
C ILE A 165 -15.29 0.26 -7.23
N ILE A 166 -14.00 0.57 -7.41
CA ILE A 166 -12.93 -0.43 -7.58
C ILE A 166 -12.84 -1.34 -6.36
N HIS A 167 -12.90 -0.78 -5.15
CA HIS A 167 -12.82 -1.58 -3.93
C HIS A 167 -14.03 -2.49 -3.74
N CYS A 168 -15.26 -2.00 -3.96
CA CYS A 168 -16.47 -2.81 -3.83
C CYS A 168 -16.51 -3.94 -4.86
N ILE A 169 -16.27 -3.63 -6.13
CA ILE A 169 -16.24 -4.62 -7.21
C ILE A 169 -15.09 -5.60 -7.00
N GLY A 170 -13.90 -5.10 -6.71
CA GLY A 170 -12.71 -5.90 -6.46
C GLY A 170 -12.92 -6.88 -5.31
N LEU A 171 -13.46 -6.41 -4.17
CA LEU A 171 -13.74 -7.26 -3.02
C LEU A 171 -14.77 -8.35 -3.37
N PHE A 172 -15.85 -7.99 -4.06
CA PHE A 172 -16.88 -8.93 -4.49
C PHE A 172 -16.30 -10.03 -5.40
N ILE A 173 -15.57 -9.63 -6.46
CA ILE A 173 -14.94 -10.57 -7.40
C ILE A 173 -13.95 -11.46 -6.66
N GLY A 174 -13.09 -10.89 -5.80
CA GLY A 174 -12.12 -11.67 -5.05
C GLY A 174 -12.77 -12.69 -4.12
N PHE A 175 -13.81 -12.30 -3.38
CA PHE A 175 -14.57 -13.22 -2.53
C PHE A 175 -15.24 -14.33 -3.33
N TYR A 176 -15.83 -14.00 -4.48
CA TYR A 176 -16.40 -14.98 -5.40
C TYR A 176 -15.35 -15.97 -5.89
N VAL A 177 -14.18 -15.48 -6.35
CA VAL A 177 -13.09 -16.32 -6.86
C VAL A 177 -12.52 -17.22 -5.76
N ILE A 178 -12.32 -16.70 -4.54
CA ILE A 178 -11.86 -17.49 -3.39
C ILE A 178 -12.87 -18.62 -3.15
N ASN A 179 -14.14 -18.30 -2.92
CA ASN A 179 -15.16 -19.30 -2.61
C ASN A 179 -15.31 -20.35 -3.74
N TYR A 180 -15.33 -19.90 -5.00
CA TYR A 180 -15.43 -20.78 -6.16
C TYR A 180 -14.25 -21.75 -6.24
N LYS A 181 -13.00 -21.26 -6.10
CA LYS A 181 -11.81 -22.11 -6.16
C LYS A 181 -11.75 -23.09 -5.00
N PHE A 182 -12.03 -22.66 -3.78
CA PHE A 182 -12.02 -23.54 -2.62
C PHE A 182 -13.11 -24.62 -2.65
N LYS A 183 -14.28 -24.31 -3.24
CA LYS A 183 -15.37 -25.29 -3.43
C LYS A 183 -15.01 -26.36 -4.46
N ASN A 184 -14.39 -25.96 -5.57
CA ASN A 184 -14.19 -26.83 -6.74
C ASN A 184 -12.80 -27.49 -6.80
N ASP A 185 -11.83 -27.00 -6.02
CA ASP A 185 -10.48 -27.54 -5.99
C ASP A 185 -10.11 -28.06 -4.58
N PRO A 186 -10.32 -29.35 -4.29
CA PRO A 186 -9.99 -29.93 -2.98
C PRO A 186 -8.48 -29.92 -2.67
N SER A 187 -7.63 -29.61 -3.66
CA SER A 187 -6.20 -29.44 -3.49
C SER A 187 -5.83 -28.14 -2.78
N TYR A 188 -6.75 -27.20 -2.56
CA TYR A 188 -6.43 -25.90 -1.95
C TYR A 188 -5.84 -26.01 -0.52
N LEU A 189 -6.26 -27.02 0.25
CA LEU A 189 -5.62 -27.36 1.54
C LEU A 189 -4.25 -28.06 1.35
N VAL A 190 -4.11 -28.85 0.29
CA VAL A 190 -2.89 -29.59 -0.07
C VAL A 190 -1.80 -28.63 -0.58
N ASP A 191 -2.20 -27.60 -1.32
CA ASP A 191 -1.36 -26.54 -1.86
C ASP A 191 -1.01 -25.46 -0.82
N LYS A 192 -1.50 -25.59 0.42
CA LYS A 192 -1.09 -24.74 1.55
C LYS A 192 -1.30 -23.24 1.32
N TYR A 193 -2.37 -22.85 0.62
CA TYR A 193 -2.68 -21.43 0.40
C TYR A 193 -2.85 -20.63 1.69
N TRP A 194 -3.31 -21.26 2.77
CA TRP A 194 -3.35 -20.66 4.11
C TRP A 194 -1.96 -20.19 4.57
N ILE A 195 -0.89 -20.87 4.19
CA ILE A 195 0.49 -20.46 4.53
C ILE A 195 0.87 -19.20 3.75
N GLN A 196 0.48 -19.09 2.49
CA GLN A 196 0.71 -17.87 1.71
C GLN A 196 -0.04 -16.68 2.32
N ALA A 197 -1.31 -16.89 2.71
CA ALA A 197 -2.11 -15.86 3.39
C ALA A 197 -1.47 -15.41 4.71
N SER A 198 -1.02 -16.35 5.54
CA SER A 198 -0.33 -16.04 6.79
C SER A 198 0.98 -15.27 6.58
N LYS A 199 1.77 -15.62 5.55
CA LYS A 199 2.99 -14.86 5.21
C LYS A 199 2.68 -13.42 4.88
N ILE A 200 1.65 -13.18 4.05
CA ILE A 200 1.29 -11.83 3.62
C ILE A 200 0.84 -11.00 4.81
N LEU A 201 -0.04 -11.54 5.67
CA LEU A 201 -0.47 -10.84 6.88
C LEU A 201 0.69 -10.56 7.85
N PHE A 202 1.66 -11.48 7.95
CA PHE A 202 2.88 -11.23 8.71
C PHE A 202 3.75 -10.13 8.10
N ILE A 203 3.91 -10.11 6.76
CA ILE A 203 4.61 -9.02 6.05
C ILE A 203 3.90 -7.69 6.33
N VAL A 204 2.57 -7.62 6.22
CA VAL A 204 1.78 -6.41 6.56
C VAL A 204 2.10 -5.95 7.98
N PHE A 205 2.01 -6.85 8.95
CA PHE A 205 2.26 -6.52 10.36
C PHE A 205 3.68 -5.97 10.60
N VAL A 206 4.71 -6.67 10.13
CA VAL A 206 6.11 -6.25 10.33
C VAL A 206 6.40 -4.96 9.57
N SER A 207 5.96 -4.87 8.31
CA SER A 207 6.23 -3.70 7.47
C SER A 207 5.60 -2.43 8.03
N TYR A 208 4.33 -2.47 8.44
CA TYR A 208 3.65 -1.29 8.99
C TYR A 208 4.18 -0.91 10.36
N THR A 209 4.66 -1.87 11.16
CA THR A 209 5.38 -1.56 12.40
C THR A 209 6.65 -0.75 12.10
N ILE A 210 7.46 -1.18 11.13
CA ILE A 210 8.67 -0.47 10.71
C ILE A 210 8.32 0.92 10.17
N ILE A 211 7.27 1.05 9.35
CA ILE A 211 6.83 2.33 8.79
C ILE A 211 6.45 3.31 9.89
N VAL A 212 5.63 2.90 10.87
CA VAL A 212 5.20 3.77 11.98
C VAL A 212 6.40 4.21 12.82
N LEU A 213 7.34 3.30 13.11
CA LEU A 213 8.56 3.62 13.84
C LEU A 213 9.41 4.65 13.07
N LEU A 214 9.70 4.39 11.79
CA LEU A 214 10.53 5.29 10.99
C LEU A 214 9.89 6.66 10.79
N LYS A 215 8.57 6.73 10.54
CA LYS A 215 7.84 8.00 10.44
C LYS A 215 7.90 8.80 11.75
N GLY A 216 7.80 8.13 12.89
CA GLY A 216 7.96 8.76 14.21
C GLY A 216 9.40 9.18 14.52
N MET A 217 10.39 8.50 13.96
CA MET A 217 11.81 8.80 14.14
C MET A 217 12.29 9.96 13.28
N THR A 218 11.84 10.06 12.03
CA THR A 218 12.34 11.05 11.07
C THR A 218 11.43 12.25 10.92
N SER A 219 10.10 12.05 11.06
CA SER A 219 9.08 13.08 10.85
C SER A 219 9.38 14.00 9.66
N ARG A 220 9.73 13.39 8.53
CA ARG A 220 10.04 14.12 7.31
C ARG A 220 8.75 14.70 6.70
N PRO A 221 8.67 16.02 6.47
CA PRO A 221 7.50 16.63 5.84
C PRO A 221 7.36 16.23 4.37
N TYR A 222 6.15 16.36 3.82
CA TYR A 222 5.95 16.20 2.39
C TYR A 222 6.52 17.39 1.61
N TYR A 223 6.79 17.19 0.33
CA TYR A 223 7.34 18.25 -0.51
C TYR A 223 6.39 19.45 -0.60
N TYR A 224 5.07 19.23 -0.72
CA TYR A 224 4.11 20.34 -0.73
C TYR A 224 4.12 21.17 0.56
N ASN A 225 4.46 20.58 1.72
CA ASN A 225 4.58 21.35 2.97
C ASN A 225 5.78 22.31 2.92
N ILE A 226 6.88 21.88 2.30
CA ILE A 226 8.11 22.67 2.24
C ILE A 226 7.90 23.95 1.45
N ILE A 227 7.20 23.86 0.32
CA ILE A 227 6.96 24.98 -0.60
C ILE A 227 5.54 25.57 -0.47
N TYR A 228 4.88 25.35 0.68
CA TYR A 228 3.45 25.66 0.82
C TYR A 228 3.12 27.14 0.63
N GLY A 229 3.99 28.04 1.08
CA GLY A 229 3.80 29.48 0.93
C GLY A 229 3.85 29.91 -0.54
N ASP A 230 4.80 29.38 -1.31
CA ASP A 230 4.89 29.67 -2.75
C ASP A 230 3.65 29.15 -3.48
N LEU A 231 3.16 27.97 -3.08
CA LEU A 231 1.94 27.38 -3.65
C LEU A 231 0.67 28.18 -3.29
N LEU A 232 0.59 28.75 -2.08
CA LEU A 232 -0.50 29.65 -1.69
C LEU A 232 -0.47 30.96 -2.49
N GLU A 233 0.71 31.54 -2.71
CA GLU A 233 0.85 32.73 -3.54
C GLU A 233 0.42 32.44 -4.98
N GLN A 234 0.82 31.29 -5.52
CA GLN A 234 0.37 30.87 -6.85
C GLN A 234 -1.16 30.76 -6.95
N LEU A 235 -1.85 30.23 -5.93
CA LEU A 235 -3.31 30.17 -5.92
C LEU A 235 -3.96 31.55 -5.96
N ARG A 236 -3.38 32.56 -5.29
CA ARG A 236 -3.87 33.94 -5.38
C ARG A 236 -3.76 34.48 -6.79
N LEU A 237 -2.63 34.23 -7.45
CA LEU A 237 -2.41 34.62 -8.85
C LEU A 237 -3.37 33.91 -9.81
N ASP A 238 -3.76 32.67 -9.48
CA ASP A 238 -4.74 31.87 -10.23
C ASP A 238 -6.21 32.22 -9.89
N ASN A 239 -6.46 33.36 -9.23
CA ASN A 239 -7.79 33.87 -8.83
C ASN A 239 -8.54 33.03 -7.77
N HIS A 240 -7.83 32.28 -6.93
CA HIS A 240 -8.39 31.52 -5.81
C HIS A 240 -8.16 32.23 -4.45
N ASN A 241 -8.38 33.55 -4.42
CA ASN A 241 -8.25 34.33 -3.17
C ASN A 241 -9.23 33.87 -2.10
N ASP A 242 -10.43 33.41 -2.48
CA ASP A 242 -11.43 32.86 -1.59
C ASP A 242 -10.92 31.64 -0.80
N TRP A 243 -10.18 30.74 -1.45
CA TRP A 243 -9.56 29.58 -0.81
C TRP A 243 -8.46 29.98 0.15
N VAL A 244 -7.59 30.89 -0.29
CA VAL A 244 -6.45 31.35 0.51
C VAL A 244 -6.94 32.11 1.73
N ASP A 245 -7.91 33.01 1.58
CA ASP A 245 -8.49 33.75 2.70
C ASP A 245 -9.22 32.82 3.66
N TYR A 246 -9.94 31.81 3.16
CA TYR A 246 -10.54 30.78 4.02
C TYR A 246 -9.49 30.07 4.87
N TYR A 247 -8.38 29.63 4.27
CA TYR A 247 -7.29 28.94 4.98
C TYR A 247 -6.62 29.83 6.03
N LEU A 248 -6.37 31.10 5.71
CA LEU A 248 -5.66 32.03 6.61
C LEU A 248 -6.54 32.54 7.76
N ASN A 249 -7.87 32.44 7.63
CA ASN A 249 -8.83 32.86 8.66
C ASN A 249 -9.22 31.72 9.62
N GLN A 250 -8.52 30.59 9.59
CA GLN A 250 -8.78 29.44 10.47
C GLN A 250 -7.46 28.87 11.04
N SER A 251 -7.56 28.13 12.16
CA SER A 251 -6.39 27.55 12.86
C SER A 251 -6.40 26.01 12.93
N THR A 252 -7.37 25.37 12.29
CA THR A 252 -7.60 23.92 12.26
C THR A 252 -6.57 23.22 11.39
N PHE A 253 -6.33 23.74 10.18
CA PHE A 253 -5.41 23.16 9.20
C PHE A 253 -4.06 23.88 9.22
N LYS A 254 -2.98 23.09 9.20
CA LYS A 254 -1.60 23.53 9.45
C LYS A 254 -0.64 22.91 8.43
N TYR A 255 -0.88 23.15 7.14
CA TYR A 255 -0.12 22.54 6.06
C TYR A 255 1.18 23.27 5.74
N GLY A 256 1.24 24.59 5.95
CA GLY A 256 2.46 25.39 5.83
C GLY A 256 3.13 25.66 7.17
N PHE A 257 4.19 26.46 7.14
CA PHE A 257 4.99 26.81 8.31
C PHE A 257 4.50 28.07 9.01
N ASN A 258 4.52 28.07 10.35
CA ASN A 258 4.15 29.21 11.18
C ASN A 258 5.40 29.95 11.64
N ILE A 259 5.52 31.22 11.26
CA ILE A 259 6.64 32.10 11.64
C ILE A 259 6.37 32.88 12.95
N GLY A 260 5.31 32.54 13.68
CA GLY A 260 4.87 33.23 14.88
C GLY A 260 3.60 34.07 14.70
N ASP A 261 3.01 34.06 13.50
CA ASP A 261 1.79 34.82 13.15
C ASP A 261 0.51 33.98 13.21
N ASN A 262 0.63 32.67 13.51
CA ASN A 262 -0.44 31.69 13.57
C ASN A 262 -1.19 31.44 12.25
N LYS A 263 -0.60 31.80 11.10
CA LYS A 263 -1.23 31.65 9.78
C LYS A 263 -0.83 30.40 9.01
N TYR A 264 0.26 29.73 9.39
CA TYR A 264 0.74 28.50 8.75
C TYR A 264 0.85 28.62 7.21
N ALA A 265 1.33 29.77 6.73
CA ALA A 265 1.28 30.19 5.33
C ALA A 265 2.66 30.27 4.66
N ASN A 266 3.72 29.91 5.38
CA ASN A 266 5.09 30.10 4.90
C ASN A 266 5.72 28.76 4.46
N ASN A 267 6.80 28.86 3.70
CA ASN A 267 7.65 27.72 3.39
C ASN A 267 8.39 27.24 4.64
N ILE A 268 8.67 25.94 4.69
CA ILE A 268 9.47 25.35 5.76
C ILE A 268 10.95 25.68 5.50
N PRO A 269 11.68 26.28 6.46
CA PRO A 269 13.10 26.59 6.27
C PRO A 269 13.99 25.34 6.32
N GLY A 270 15.17 25.43 5.69
CA GLY A 270 16.24 24.44 5.83
C GLY A 270 16.13 23.21 4.93
N GLU A 271 16.99 22.23 5.22
CA GLU A 271 17.07 20.97 4.47
C GLU A 271 16.38 19.83 5.19
N TRP A 272 15.70 18.98 4.42
CA TRP A 272 14.89 17.87 4.92
C TRP A 272 15.30 16.54 4.27
N PRO A 273 16.56 16.09 4.44
CA PRO A 273 17.00 14.79 3.95
C PRO A 273 16.30 13.66 4.72
N TRP A 274 16.12 12.52 4.06
CA TRP A 274 15.42 11.36 4.62
C TRP A 274 16.05 10.79 5.90
N TYR A 275 17.36 10.95 6.06
CA TYR A 275 18.14 10.41 7.18
C TYR A 275 18.17 11.34 8.40
N LYS A 276 17.57 12.54 8.32
CA LYS A 276 17.50 13.43 9.48
C LYS A 276 16.58 12.81 10.51
N ILE A 277 17.14 12.45 11.66
CA ILE A 277 16.39 11.98 12.82
C ILE A 277 15.93 13.20 13.61
N ASN A 278 14.73 13.12 14.17
CA ASN A 278 14.20 14.07 15.11
C ASN A 278 15.10 14.28 16.34
N GLU A 279 14.92 15.41 17.05
CA GLU A 279 15.59 15.66 18.34
C GLU A 279 15.33 14.54 19.35
N SER A 280 14.12 13.95 19.32
CA SER A 280 13.81 12.70 20.04
C SER A 280 12.82 11.85 19.26
N LEU A 281 12.76 10.55 19.57
CA LEU A 281 11.76 9.64 19.01
C LEU A 281 10.36 10.20 19.20
N PHE A 282 9.56 10.24 18.14
CA PHE A 282 8.18 10.75 18.19
C PHE A 282 8.09 12.20 18.69
N LYS A 283 9.05 13.05 18.29
CA LYS A 283 9.01 14.48 18.54
C LYS A 283 9.58 15.24 17.33
N PRO A 284 8.72 15.71 16.41
CA PRO A 284 9.14 16.37 15.19
C PRO A 284 10.00 17.58 15.49
N ASP A 285 10.91 17.89 14.56
CA ASP A 285 11.63 19.17 14.54
C ASP A 285 10.63 20.33 14.65
N LYS A 286 10.91 21.30 15.52
CA LYS A 286 10.05 22.47 15.75
C LYS A 286 9.92 23.34 14.49
N ASN A 287 10.93 23.26 13.62
CA ASN A 287 10.93 23.95 12.34
C ASN A 287 10.15 23.18 11.27
N SER A 288 9.47 22.07 11.59
CA SER A 288 8.62 21.30 10.67
C SER A 288 7.12 21.58 10.90
N VAL A 289 6.28 21.12 9.98
CA VAL A 289 4.83 20.98 10.20
C VAL A 289 4.56 20.06 11.40
N GLN A 290 3.40 20.19 12.03
CA GLN A 290 3.08 19.39 13.22
C GLN A 290 1.81 18.58 12.95
N TYR A 291 1.99 17.36 12.45
CA TYR A 291 0.89 16.43 12.23
C TYR A 291 0.35 15.87 13.54
N LYS A 292 -0.95 15.58 13.55
CA LYS A 292 -1.62 14.95 14.69
C LYS A 292 -1.20 13.49 14.88
N HIS A 293 -0.92 12.78 13.78
CA HIS A 293 -0.59 11.37 13.83
C HIS A 293 0.77 11.07 13.21
N TRP A 294 1.50 10.13 13.83
CA TRP A 294 2.83 9.72 13.39
C TRP A 294 2.84 9.06 12.01
N PHE A 295 1.72 8.50 11.54
CA PHE A 295 1.66 7.89 10.22
C PHE A 295 1.47 8.90 9.08
N ASP A 296 1.19 10.17 9.40
CA ASP A 296 0.95 11.26 8.43
C ASP A 296 2.24 11.88 7.88
N TRP A 297 3.42 11.41 8.28
CA TRP A 297 4.71 11.91 7.79
C TRP A 297 5.12 11.27 6.46
N ALA A 298 5.97 11.91 5.66
CA ALA A 298 6.31 11.42 4.32
C ALA A 298 7.16 10.14 4.32
N PHE A 299 8.20 10.07 5.15
CA PHE A 299 9.19 9.00 5.07
C PHE A 299 8.95 7.88 6.11
N PRO A 300 8.96 6.59 5.74
CA PRO A 300 8.93 6.03 4.37
C PRO A 300 7.52 6.00 3.77
N SER A 301 7.43 5.72 2.46
CA SER A 301 6.15 5.70 1.76
C SER A 301 5.26 4.50 2.12
N GLY A 302 4.16 4.78 2.81
CA GLY A 302 3.13 3.79 3.12
C GLY A 302 2.37 3.32 1.88
N HIS A 303 2.15 4.22 0.92
CA HIS A 303 1.49 3.92 -0.37
C HIS A 303 2.27 2.87 -1.14
N VAL A 304 3.56 3.08 -1.38
CA VAL A 304 4.41 2.12 -2.11
C VAL A 304 4.55 0.81 -1.35
N ALA A 305 4.62 0.84 -0.02
CA ALA A 305 4.64 -0.37 0.78
C ALA A 305 3.34 -1.17 0.65
N ALA A 306 2.18 -0.51 0.77
CA ALA A 306 0.87 -1.11 0.55
C ALA A 306 0.79 -1.80 -0.80
N THR A 307 1.09 -1.05 -1.87
CA THR A 307 1.07 -1.56 -3.23
C THR A 307 2.04 -2.74 -3.31
N LEU A 308 3.33 -2.62 -3.00
CA LEU A 308 4.27 -3.74 -3.11
C LEU A 308 3.80 -5.04 -2.42
N ILE A 309 3.17 -4.94 -1.23
CA ILE A 309 2.59 -6.10 -0.51
C ILE A 309 1.40 -6.73 -1.26
N ILE A 310 0.56 -5.92 -1.91
CA ILE A 310 -0.47 -6.41 -2.83
C ILE A 310 0.17 -7.20 -3.96
N GLY A 311 1.28 -6.72 -4.52
CA GLY A 311 2.08 -7.44 -5.51
C GLY A 311 2.58 -8.77 -5.02
N CYS A 312 3.05 -8.83 -3.77
CA CYS A 312 3.42 -10.09 -3.12
C CYS A 312 2.23 -11.04 -2.97
N THR A 313 1.02 -10.52 -2.75
CA THR A 313 -0.21 -11.31 -2.72
C THR A 313 -0.44 -11.98 -4.08
N PHE A 314 -0.41 -11.20 -5.17
CA PHE A 314 -0.51 -11.78 -6.52
C PHE A 314 0.59 -12.81 -6.77
N PHE A 315 1.83 -12.48 -6.42
CA PHE A 315 2.95 -13.40 -6.61
C PHE A 315 2.74 -14.73 -5.88
N TYR A 316 2.54 -14.70 -4.56
CA TYR A 316 2.43 -15.95 -3.79
C TYR A 316 1.21 -16.77 -4.15
N PHE A 317 0.06 -16.16 -4.48
CA PHE A 317 -1.12 -16.93 -4.87
C PHE A 317 -1.06 -17.45 -6.30
N LEU A 318 -0.54 -16.69 -7.27
CA LEU A 318 -0.51 -17.10 -8.68
C LEU A 318 0.59 -18.12 -8.97
N THR A 319 1.68 -18.11 -8.19
CA THR A 319 2.83 -19.02 -8.35
C THR A 319 2.78 -20.24 -7.45
N ASN A 320 1.79 -20.36 -6.56
CA ASN A 320 1.70 -21.44 -5.58
C ASN A 320 1.55 -22.81 -6.26
N ASN A 321 2.62 -23.61 -6.32
CA ASN A 321 2.67 -24.97 -6.87
C ASN A 321 2.11 -25.16 -8.30
N GLN A 322 1.86 -24.07 -9.03
CA GLN A 322 1.23 -24.09 -10.35
C GLN A 322 2.16 -23.53 -11.41
N LYS A 323 2.03 -24.04 -12.64
CA LYS A 323 2.62 -23.39 -13.82
C LYS A 323 1.96 -22.02 -14.00
N LEU A 324 2.75 -21.02 -14.37
CA LEU A 324 2.20 -19.73 -14.77
C LEU A 324 1.71 -19.80 -16.21
N THR A 325 0.42 -19.50 -16.40
CA THR A 325 -0.20 -19.34 -17.71
C THR A 325 0.03 -17.91 -18.19
N LEU A 326 -0.15 -17.68 -19.50
CA LEU A 326 -0.04 -16.34 -20.10
C LEU A 326 -0.91 -15.29 -19.38
N ILE A 327 -2.13 -15.66 -18.99
CA ILE A 327 -3.04 -14.79 -18.22
C ILE A 327 -2.42 -14.37 -16.89
N LYS A 328 -1.77 -15.29 -16.16
CA LYS A 328 -1.11 -14.96 -14.89
C LYS A 328 0.08 -14.01 -15.11
N ILE A 329 0.81 -14.16 -16.23
CA ILE A 329 1.90 -13.24 -16.60
C ILE A 329 1.34 -11.86 -16.91
N ILE A 330 0.27 -11.76 -17.70
CA ILE A 330 -0.40 -10.49 -18.01
C ILE A 330 -0.86 -9.80 -16.73
N LEU A 331 -1.48 -10.53 -15.79
CA LEU A 331 -1.90 -9.97 -14.50
C LEU A 331 -0.73 -9.43 -13.68
N LEU A 332 0.40 -10.14 -13.64
CA LEU A 332 1.61 -9.67 -12.95
C LEU A 332 2.22 -8.44 -13.65
N SER A 333 2.20 -8.38 -14.99
CA SER A 333 2.67 -7.23 -15.76
C SER A 333 1.79 -5.99 -15.57
N LEU A 334 0.46 -6.14 -15.59
CA LEU A 334 -0.48 -5.06 -15.29
C LEU A 334 -0.30 -4.55 -13.86
N TYR A 335 -0.10 -5.48 -12.93
CA TYR A 335 0.18 -5.14 -11.55
C TYR A 335 1.51 -4.36 -11.41
N PHE A 336 2.53 -4.73 -12.19
CA PHE A 336 3.78 -3.97 -12.21
C PHE A 336 3.59 -2.54 -12.72
N LEU A 337 2.80 -2.34 -13.78
CA LEU A 337 2.45 -1.00 -14.26
C LEU A 337 1.75 -0.20 -13.16
N HIS A 338 0.82 -0.83 -12.44
CA HIS A 338 0.15 -0.21 -11.30
C HIS A 338 1.14 0.21 -10.19
N LEU A 339 2.12 -0.62 -9.85
CA LEU A 339 3.17 -0.31 -8.87
C LEU A 339 4.05 0.87 -9.29
N ILE A 340 4.49 0.91 -10.56
CA ILE A 340 5.24 2.05 -11.11
C ILE A 340 4.38 3.31 -11.09
N SER A 341 3.12 3.17 -11.49
CA SER A 341 2.18 4.27 -11.59
C SER A 341 1.92 4.90 -10.21
N MET A 342 1.71 4.09 -9.18
CA MET A 342 1.64 4.54 -7.78
C MET A 342 2.90 5.34 -7.38
N SER A 343 4.08 4.80 -7.69
CA SER A 343 5.36 5.43 -7.32
C SER A 343 5.50 6.81 -7.93
N PHE A 344 5.21 6.99 -9.22
CA PHE A 344 5.32 8.30 -9.85
C PHE A 344 4.19 9.26 -9.46
N ALA A 345 2.96 8.76 -9.32
CA ALA A 345 1.79 9.57 -8.98
C ALA A 345 2.01 10.39 -7.71
N ILE A 346 2.50 9.75 -6.66
CA ILE A 346 2.71 10.40 -5.35
C ILE A 346 3.91 11.34 -5.32
N VAL A 347 4.86 11.24 -6.25
CA VAL A 347 5.93 12.25 -6.38
C VAL A 347 5.41 13.45 -7.16
N VAL A 348 4.70 13.18 -8.25
CA VAL A 348 4.18 14.21 -9.15
C VAL A 348 3.18 15.12 -8.43
N ASN A 349 2.31 14.58 -7.58
CA ASN A 349 1.39 15.40 -6.78
C ASN A 349 2.06 16.04 -5.54
N ARG A 350 3.40 15.94 -5.40
CA ARG A 350 4.20 16.46 -4.28
C ARG A 350 3.94 15.77 -2.93
N GLY A 351 3.25 14.63 -2.95
CA GLY A 351 2.87 13.84 -1.79
C GLY A 351 3.97 12.90 -1.27
N HIS A 352 5.13 12.79 -1.91
CA HIS A 352 6.28 12.00 -1.45
C HIS A 352 7.56 12.41 -2.18
N TRP A 353 8.70 12.10 -1.55
CA TRP A 353 10.03 12.22 -2.15
C TRP A 353 10.43 10.93 -2.86
N ILE A 354 11.39 11.02 -3.79
CA ILE A 354 11.89 9.82 -4.47
C ILE A 354 12.70 8.96 -3.52
N SER A 355 13.44 9.56 -2.60
CA SER A 355 14.10 8.81 -1.52
C SER A 355 13.11 8.05 -0.63
N ASP A 356 11.89 8.56 -0.38
CA ASP A 356 10.85 7.83 0.36
C ASP A 356 10.47 6.52 -0.34
N ILE A 357 10.32 6.59 -1.66
CA ILE A 357 9.90 5.48 -2.52
C ILE A 357 11.01 4.45 -2.67
N THR A 358 12.20 4.91 -3.05
CA THR A 358 13.34 4.05 -3.31
C THR A 358 13.80 3.34 -2.03
N PHE A 359 13.82 4.04 -0.89
CA PHE A 359 14.05 3.40 0.41
C PHE A 359 13.03 2.32 0.69
N THR A 360 11.74 2.60 0.43
CA THR A 360 10.66 1.63 0.69
C THR A 360 10.89 0.31 -0.05
N TYR A 361 11.29 0.35 -1.32
CA TYR A 361 11.67 -0.85 -2.05
C TYR A 361 12.89 -1.55 -1.45
N LEU A 362 13.91 -0.80 -1.04
CA LEU A 362 15.17 -1.34 -0.55
C LEU A 362 15.04 -2.17 0.72
N TRP A 363 14.17 -1.81 1.67
CA TRP A 363 14.00 -2.61 2.88
C TRP A 363 12.87 -3.64 2.76
N LEU A 364 11.80 -3.32 2.03
CA LEU A 364 10.63 -4.19 1.97
C LEU A 364 10.88 -5.41 1.07
N LEU A 365 11.60 -5.26 -0.06
CA LEU A 365 11.94 -6.39 -0.92
C LEU A 365 12.75 -7.47 -0.15
N PRO A 366 13.87 -7.15 0.53
CA PRO A 366 14.55 -8.10 1.40
C PRO A 366 13.65 -8.71 2.46
N LEU A 367 12.78 -7.93 3.12
CA LEU A 367 11.85 -8.44 4.13
C LEU A 367 10.91 -9.52 3.55
N ILE A 368 10.39 -9.31 2.33
CA ILE A 368 9.56 -10.28 1.61
C ILE A 368 10.35 -11.58 1.39
N PHE A 369 11.61 -11.49 0.91
CA PHE A 369 12.46 -12.67 0.71
C PHE A 369 12.77 -13.39 2.02
N ILE A 370 13.16 -12.66 3.08
CA ILE A 370 13.45 -13.22 4.41
C ILE A 370 12.23 -13.95 4.95
N THR A 371 11.05 -13.32 4.87
CA THR A 371 9.79 -13.95 5.31
C THR A 371 9.50 -15.22 4.53
N HIS A 372 9.74 -15.22 3.22
CA HIS A 372 9.61 -16.41 2.39
C HIS A 372 10.52 -17.54 2.89
N PHE A 373 11.82 -17.29 3.08
CA PHE A 373 12.77 -18.32 3.52
C PHE A 373 12.48 -18.85 4.94
N ILE A 374 12.13 -17.96 5.87
CA ILE A 374 11.74 -18.37 7.23
C ILE A 374 10.49 -19.26 7.17
N SER A 375 9.51 -18.89 6.37
CA SER A 375 8.29 -19.69 6.21
C SER A 375 8.57 -21.09 5.67
N LEU A 376 9.46 -21.22 4.68
CA LEU A 376 9.87 -22.53 4.13
C LEU A 376 10.54 -23.39 5.22
N LYS A 377 11.44 -22.82 6.01
CA LYS A 377 12.10 -23.52 7.13
C LYS A 377 11.08 -24.01 8.17
N LEU A 378 10.10 -23.18 8.52
CA LEU A 378 9.05 -23.53 9.47
C LEU A 378 8.14 -24.64 8.94
N ILE A 379 7.77 -24.61 7.65
CA ILE A 379 6.99 -25.67 7.01
C ILE A 379 7.73 -27.00 7.07
N VAL A 380 9.00 -27.03 6.66
CA VAL A 380 9.81 -28.27 6.69
C VAL A 380 9.90 -28.82 8.11
N LYS A 381 10.13 -27.96 9.11
CA LYS A 381 10.19 -28.36 10.52
C LYS A 381 8.85 -28.95 11.00
N TRP A 382 7.72 -28.36 10.61
CA TRP A 382 6.39 -28.84 10.97
C TRP A 382 6.05 -30.18 10.29
N GLU A 383 6.42 -30.36 9.03
CA GLU A 383 6.21 -31.63 8.31
C GLU A 383 7.05 -32.75 8.89
N ASN A 384 8.31 -32.46 9.27
CA ASN A 384 9.17 -33.45 9.92
C ASN A 384 8.63 -33.85 11.31
N LYS A 385 8.06 -32.91 12.07
CA LYS A 385 7.39 -33.20 13.35
C LYS A 385 6.11 -34.03 13.24
N LYS A 386 5.47 -34.08 12.08
CA LYS A 386 4.29 -34.94 11.83
C LYS A 386 4.65 -36.35 11.36
N LYS A 387 5.91 -36.57 10.99
CA LYS A 387 6.43 -37.87 10.55
C LYS A 387 7.04 -38.68 11.69
N LEU A 388 7.36 -38.03 12.81
CA LEU A 388 7.59 -38.62 14.13
C LEU A 388 6.25 -38.70 14.86
#